data_AF-A0A353PY19-F1
#
_entry.id   AF-A0A353PY19-F1
#
_cell.length_a   1.000
_cell.length_b   1.000
_cell.length_c   1.000
_cell.angle_alpha   90.00
_cell.angle_beta   90.00
_cell.angle_gamma   90.00
#
_symmetry.space_group_name_H-M   'P 1'
#
loop_
_entity.id
_entity.type
_entity.pdbx_description
1 polymer ?
#
loop_
_entity_poly.entity_id
_entity_poly.type
_entity_poly.pdbx_seq_one_letter_code
_entity_poly.pdbx_strand_id
1 'polypeptide(L)'
;MLNYKKPRFWIVTISIIAVIAVGIGLMANPKDKEMGFSGVTEQTNIKPTTPKWSPEQTIGVDMVQLDYASDDMVIFHDYFGLFVYDLNSRKIIRSLDLKPLDCHQTQGDNYCDVSVSMDGGIVQLHPLSSENMCVYTVLDNTLKKIAYTEMENPFRGEFVPIEDVINSTKLGNYSHHAVHFDTGEYGYLHTEDGTIGALSYVRGKMAYAIFEKK
;
A
#
# COMPACT_ATOMS: atom_id res chain seq x y z
N MET A 1 -0.21 47.32 -47.73
CA MET A 1 1.22 47.08 -47.44
C MET A 1 1.34 46.64 -45.98
N LEU A 2 1.62 45.36 -45.69
CA LEU A 2 1.91 44.92 -44.33
C LEU A 2 3.33 45.39 -43.94
N ASN A 3 3.41 46.27 -42.96
CA ASN A 3 4.67 46.83 -42.48
C ASN A 3 5.30 45.85 -41.46
N TYR A 4 6.03 44.84 -41.95
CA TYR A 4 6.67 43.85 -41.09
C TYR A 4 7.90 44.46 -40.41
N LYS A 5 7.79 44.78 -39.11
CA LYS A 5 8.95 45.20 -38.31
C LYS A 5 9.98 44.05 -38.21
N LYS A 6 11.28 44.42 -38.15
CA LYS A 6 12.45 43.53 -38.26
C LYS A 6 12.26 42.18 -37.53
N PRO A 7 12.71 41.04 -38.12
CA PRO A 7 12.39 39.68 -37.66
C PRO A 7 12.80 39.38 -36.21
N ARG A 8 13.81 40.07 -35.69
CA ARG A 8 14.22 39.97 -34.28
C ARG A 8 13.15 40.43 -33.30
N PHE A 9 12.30 41.39 -33.67
CA PHE A 9 11.22 41.86 -32.80
C PHE A 9 10.15 40.78 -32.62
N TRP A 10 9.77 40.10 -33.71
CA TRP A 10 8.77 39.03 -33.70
C TRP A 10 9.21 37.79 -32.91
N ILE A 11 10.50 37.44 -32.97
CA ILE A 11 11.03 36.31 -32.19
C ILE A 11 10.89 36.60 -30.69
N VAL A 12 11.22 37.82 -30.26
CA VAL A 12 11.12 38.23 -28.85
C VAL A 12 9.67 38.22 -28.35
N THR A 13 8.72 38.75 -29.14
CA THR A 13 7.31 38.72 -28.76
C THR A 13 6.76 37.29 -28.67
N ILE A 14 7.11 36.40 -29.61
CA ILE A 14 6.66 35.01 -29.56
C ILE A 14 7.24 34.26 -28.35
N SER A 15 8.51 34.48 -28.02
CA SER A 15 9.14 33.87 -26.83
C SER A 15 8.48 34.31 -25.52
N ILE A 16 8.15 35.60 -25.38
CA ILE A 16 7.46 36.12 -24.19
C ILE A 16 6.07 35.48 -24.04
N ILE A 17 5.32 35.35 -25.14
CA ILE A 17 4.00 34.72 -25.13
C ILE A 17 4.10 33.24 -24.73
N ALA A 18 5.11 32.51 -25.24
CA ALA A 18 5.33 31.11 -24.90
C ALA A 18 5.64 30.91 -23.40
N VAL A 19 6.48 31.76 -22.81
CA VAL A 19 6.81 31.69 -21.37
C VAL A 19 5.58 31.98 -20.50
N ILE A 20 4.75 32.95 -20.88
CA ILE A 20 3.50 33.26 -20.16
C ILE A 20 2.52 32.10 -20.26
N ALA A 21 2.36 31.49 -21.45
CA ALA A 21 1.47 30.36 -21.65
C ALA A 21 1.88 29.13 -20.82
N VAL A 22 3.19 28.83 -20.76
CA VAL A 22 3.71 27.75 -19.92
C VAL A 22 3.54 28.06 -18.43
N GLY A 23 3.76 29.31 -18.01
CA GLY A 23 3.53 29.73 -16.62
C GLY A 23 2.08 29.58 -16.19
N ILE A 24 1.12 29.97 -17.03
CA ILE A 24 -0.32 29.78 -16.78
C ILE A 24 -0.67 28.30 -16.79
N GLY A 25 -0.12 27.50 -17.72
CA GLY A 25 -0.34 26.06 -17.78
C GLY A 25 0.13 25.33 -16.53
N LEU A 26 1.27 25.72 -15.96
CA LEU A 26 1.78 25.17 -14.69
C LEU A 26 0.94 25.61 -13.48
N MET A 27 0.42 26.84 -13.47
CA MET A 27 -0.46 27.35 -12.40
C MET A 27 -1.89 26.80 -12.48
N ALA A 28 -2.34 26.44 -13.69
CA ALA A 28 -3.63 25.80 -13.93
C ALA A 28 -3.55 24.27 -13.81
N ASN A 29 -2.39 23.71 -13.45
CA ASN A 29 -2.32 22.32 -13.03
C ASN A 29 -3.13 22.20 -11.73
N PRO A 30 -4.24 21.43 -11.72
CA PRO A 30 -5.02 21.28 -10.51
C PRO A 30 -4.11 20.68 -9.44
N LYS A 31 -3.94 21.39 -8.32
CA LYS A 31 -3.52 20.73 -7.09
C LYS A 31 -4.60 19.70 -6.79
N ASP A 32 -4.16 18.49 -6.46
CA ASP A 32 -5.01 17.32 -6.24
C ASP A 32 -6.34 17.73 -5.60
N LYS A 33 -7.44 17.30 -6.21
CA LYS A 33 -8.77 17.48 -5.61
C LYS A 33 -8.70 16.93 -4.19
N GLU A 34 -8.70 17.82 -3.20
CA GLU A 34 -9.12 17.42 -1.87
C GLU A 34 -10.53 16.85 -2.05
N MET A 35 -10.66 15.53 -1.89
CA MET A 35 -11.96 14.88 -1.81
C MET A 35 -12.66 15.46 -0.58
N GLY A 36 -13.49 16.48 -0.81
CA GLY A 36 -14.31 17.07 0.22
C GLY A 36 -15.34 16.06 0.70
N PHE A 37 -15.05 15.38 1.80
CA PHE A 37 -16.02 14.56 2.52
C PHE A 37 -16.91 15.49 3.36
N SER A 38 -18.01 15.95 2.76
CA SER A 38 -19.08 16.68 3.45
C SER A 38 -19.94 15.71 4.24
N GLY A 39 -19.47 15.37 5.43
CA GLY A 39 -20.22 14.69 6.49
C GLY A 39 -19.37 14.78 7.73
N VAL A 40 -19.78 15.58 8.72
CA VAL A 40 -19.04 15.73 9.98
C VAL A 40 -18.92 14.34 10.62
N THR A 41 -17.74 13.76 10.44
CA THR A 41 -17.27 12.53 11.06
C THR A 41 -16.23 12.99 12.07
N GLU A 42 -16.27 12.48 13.31
CA GLU A 42 -15.20 12.72 14.26
C GLU A 42 -13.90 12.11 13.69
N GLN A 43 -13.11 12.94 13.02
CA GLN A 43 -11.81 12.55 12.48
C GLN A 43 -10.76 12.76 13.57
N THR A 44 -10.27 11.66 14.13
CA THR A 44 -9.20 11.72 15.13
C THR A 44 -7.88 11.31 14.49
N ASN A 45 -6.91 12.23 14.45
CA ASN A 45 -5.56 11.87 14.05
C ASN A 45 -4.92 10.99 15.13
N ILE A 46 -4.43 9.82 14.73
CA ILE A 46 -3.71 8.89 15.59
C ILE A 46 -2.26 8.90 15.12
N LYS A 47 -1.32 8.92 16.08
CA LYS A 47 0.10 8.77 15.74
C LYS A 47 0.39 7.30 15.44
N PRO A 48 0.90 6.94 14.23
CA PRO A 48 1.36 5.59 13.98
C PRO A 48 2.43 5.17 14.99
N THR A 49 2.36 3.91 15.41
CA THR A 49 3.36 3.31 16.29
C THR A 49 3.98 2.10 15.58
N THR A 50 5.21 1.78 15.94
CA THR A 50 5.96 0.66 15.35
C THR A 50 5.67 -0.62 16.15
N PRO A 51 5.35 -1.74 15.49
CA PRO A 51 5.10 -2.99 16.17
C PRO A 51 6.37 -3.55 16.81
N LYS A 52 6.19 -4.31 17.89
CA LYS A 52 7.24 -5.14 18.49
C LYS A 52 7.10 -6.56 17.98
N TRP A 53 8.18 -7.11 17.43
CA TRP A 53 8.27 -8.47 16.90
C TRP A 53 9.71 -8.99 17.09
N SER A 54 9.89 -10.31 16.99
CA SER A 54 11.20 -10.96 16.95
C SER A 54 11.28 -11.97 15.78
N PRO A 55 12.44 -12.18 15.14
CA PRO A 55 12.57 -13.15 14.07
C PRO A 55 12.14 -14.57 14.44
N GLU A 56 12.34 -14.97 15.70
CA GLU A 56 12.03 -16.31 16.21
C GLU A 56 10.54 -16.50 16.54
N GLN A 57 9.76 -15.43 16.50
CA GLN A 57 8.32 -15.49 16.74
C GLN A 57 7.63 -16.22 15.59
N THR A 58 6.63 -17.03 15.90
CA THR A 58 5.86 -17.80 14.90
C THR A 58 4.82 -16.94 14.21
N ILE A 59 4.60 -17.14 12.91
CA ILE A 59 3.51 -16.52 12.14
C ILE A 59 2.12 -16.96 12.66
N GLY A 60 2.04 -18.11 13.33
CA GLY A 60 0.78 -18.61 13.89
C GLY A 60 0.22 -19.76 13.07
N VAL A 61 -1.09 -19.99 13.20
CA VAL A 61 -1.79 -21.07 12.47
C VAL A 61 -2.39 -20.61 11.15
N ASP A 62 -2.60 -19.31 11.01
CA ASP A 62 -3.01 -18.69 9.76
C ASP A 62 -1.79 -17.97 9.19
N MET A 63 -1.62 -18.03 7.87
CA MET A 63 -0.46 -17.44 7.22
C MET A 63 -0.62 -15.92 7.13
N VAL A 64 0.51 -15.21 7.06
CA VAL A 64 0.56 -13.76 6.82
C VAL A 64 -0.30 -13.38 5.60
N GLN A 65 -1.15 -12.38 5.77
CA GLN A 65 -2.04 -11.92 4.71
C GLN A 65 -1.29 -10.98 3.77
N LEU A 66 -1.29 -11.33 2.48
CA LEU A 66 -0.83 -10.43 1.42
C LEU A 66 -1.97 -9.45 1.11
N ASP A 67 -1.72 -8.14 1.28
CA ASP A 67 -2.74 -7.10 1.10
C ASP A 67 -2.56 -6.31 -0.19
N TYR A 68 -1.32 -6.21 -0.68
CA TYR A 68 -0.97 -5.51 -1.90
C TYR A 68 0.39 -5.97 -2.43
N ALA A 69 0.55 -6.03 -3.76
CA ALA A 69 1.86 -6.11 -4.37
C ALA A 69 1.89 -5.38 -5.72
N SER A 70 2.99 -4.68 -5.97
CA SER A 70 3.30 -4.04 -7.26
C SER A 70 4.74 -4.34 -7.68
N ASP A 71 5.22 -3.64 -8.71
CA ASP A 71 6.61 -3.71 -9.12
C ASP A 71 7.59 -3.17 -8.06
N ASP A 72 7.12 -2.25 -7.22
CA ASP A 72 7.98 -1.50 -6.33
C ASP A 72 7.83 -1.89 -4.86
N MET A 73 6.65 -2.36 -4.44
CA MET A 73 6.39 -2.62 -3.02
C MET A 73 5.40 -3.75 -2.76
N VAL A 74 5.43 -4.24 -1.52
CA VAL A 74 4.50 -5.23 -0.98
C VAL A 74 3.95 -4.71 0.34
N ILE A 75 2.63 -4.82 0.53
CA ILE A 75 1.95 -4.55 1.79
C ILE A 75 1.34 -5.85 2.29
N PHE A 76 1.57 -6.13 3.56
CA PHE A 76 1.08 -7.33 4.20
C PHE A 76 0.86 -7.07 5.68
N HIS A 77 0.00 -7.88 6.29
CA HIS A 77 -0.28 -7.78 7.70
C HIS A 77 -0.49 -9.14 8.37
N ASP A 78 -0.37 -9.11 9.69
CA ASP A 78 -0.78 -10.17 10.59
C ASP A 78 -0.92 -9.57 12.01
N TYR A 79 -1.20 -10.40 13.02
CA TYR A 79 -1.33 -10.01 14.43
C TYR A 79 -0.10 -9.25 14.99
N PHE A 80 1.06 -9.39 14.35
CA PHE A 80 2.31 -8.72 14.72
C PHE A 80 2.55 -7.39 14.00
N GLY A 81 1.62 -6.93 13.16
CA GLY A 81 1.64 -5.60 12.56
C GLY A 81 1.32 -5.59 11.06
N LEU A 82 1.22 -4.39 10.51
CA LEU A 82 1.18 -4.14 9.07
C LEU A 82 2.54 -3.58 8.61
N PHE A 83 3.02 -4.03 7.46
CA PHE A 83 4.34 -3.68 6.95
C PHE A 83 4.26 -3.28 5.48
N VAL A 84 5.08 -2.30 5.10
CA VAL A 84 5.31 -1.93 3.70
C VAL A 84 6.77 -2.19 3.40
N TYR A 85 7.01 -3.14 2.50
CA TYR A 85 8.33 -3.55 2.06
C TYR A 85 8.61 -3.01 0.67
N ASP A 86 9.70 -2.28 0.51
CA ASP A 86 10.15 -1.74 -0.77
C ASP A 86 11.08 -2.75 -1.44
N LEU A 87 10.73 -3.22 -2.65
CA LEU A 87 11.43 -4.27 -3.39
C LEU A 87 12.76 -3.77 -3.98
N ASN A 88 12.85 -2.47 -4.25
CA ASN A 88 14.04 -1.83 -4.82
C ASN A 88 15.18 -1.71 -3.77
N SER A 89 14.87 -1.15 -2.61
CA SER A 89 15.79 -0.97 -1.48
C SER A 89 15.88 -2.18 -0.55
N ARG A 90 14.97 -3.14 -0.71
CA ARG A 90 14.87 -4.42 0.03
C ARG A 90 14.74 -4.23 1.53
N LYS A 91 13.89 -3.28 1.93
CA LYS A 91 13.71 -2.91 3.34
C LYS A 91 12.25 -2.62 3.64
N ILE A 92 11.89 -2.86 4.88
CA ILE A 92 10.65 -2.34 5.46
C ILE A 92 10.79 -0.82 5.55
N ILE A 93 9.99 -0.09 4.77
CA ILE A 93 9.99 1.37 4.73
C ILE A 93 8.88 1.97 5.59
N ARG A 94 7.84 1.20 5.92
CA ARG A 94 6.79 1.56 6.89
C ARG A 94 6.37 0.33 7.68
N SER A 95 5.91 0.57 8.90
CA SER A 95 5.31 -0.44 9.76
C SER A 95 4.30 0.20 10.70
N LEU A 96 3.20 -0.49 10.97
CA LEU A 96 2.14 -0.02 11.86
C LEU A 96 1.78 -1.11 12.88
N ASP A 97 1.82 -0.76 14.16
CA ASP A 97 1.31 -1.60 15.24
C ASP A 97 -0.22 -1.56 15.21
N LEU A 98 -0.83 -2.74 15.04
CA LEU A 98 -2.27 -2.89 14.96
C LEU A 98 -2.93 -3.05 16.34
N LYS A 99 -2.15 -3.33 17.39
CA LYS A 99 -2.69 -3.53 18.75
C LYS A 99 -3.40 -2.30 19.30
N PRO A 100 -2.84 -1.06 19.20
CA PRO A 100 -3.53 0.14 19.68
C PRO A 100 -4.78 0.50 18.88
N LEU A 101 -5.03 -0.18 17.75
CA LEU A 101 -6.17 0.05 16.86
C LEU A 101 -7.27 -1.00 17.04
N ASP A 102 -7.12 -1.91 18.00
CA ASP A 102 -7.99 -3.07 18.19
C ASP A 102 -8.14 -3.94 16.92
N CYS A 103 -7.11 -3.95 16.07
CA CYS A 103 -7.10 -4.60 14.73
C CYS A 103 -6.03 -5.70 14.65
N HIS A 104 -5.85 -6.48 15.71
CA HIS A 104 -4.70 -7.38 15.87
C HIS A 104 -5.07 -8.86 16.09
N GLN A 105 -6.36 -9.20 16.07
CA GLN A 105 -6.78 -10.58 16.23
C GLN A 105 -6.86 -11.26 14.87
N THR A 106 -6.53 -12.55 14.84
CA THR A 106 -6.65 -13.36 13.63
C THR A 106 -8.08 -13.85 13.38
N GLN A 107 -8.95 -13.81 14.40
CA GLN A 107 -10.35 -14.22 14.33
C GLN A 107 -11.21 -13.45 15.35
N GLY A 108 -12.52 -13.38 15.11
CA GLY A 108 -13.50 -12.79 16.02
C GLY A 108 -13.72 -11.30 15.83
N ASP A 109 -14.25 -10.64 16.86
CA ASP A 109 -14.75 -9.26 16.79
C ASP A 109 -13.67 -8.21 16.46
N ASN A 110 -12.40 -8.53 16.76
CA ASN A 110 -11.23 -7.68 16.49
C ASN A 110 -10.38 -8.21 15.33
N TYR A 111 -10.93 -9.10 14.50
CA TYR A 111 -10.35 -9.42 13.20
C TYR A 111 -10.26 -8.14 12.38
N CYS A 112 -9.09 -7.92 11.79
CA CYS A 112 -8.82 -6.75 10.99
C CYS A 112 -9.18 -7.03 9.52
N ASP A 113 -10.27 -6.44 9.03
CA ASP A 113 -10.51 -6.41 7.59
C ASP A 113 -9.66 -5.28 6.99
N VAL A 114 -8.75 -5.68 6.10
CA VAL A 114 -7.77 -4.78 5.48
C VAL A 114 -8.12 -4.61 4.01
N SER A 115 -8.26 -3.36 3.60
CA SER A 115 -8.47 -2.98 2.20
C SER A 115 -7.40 -1.98 1.78
N VAL A 116 -6.80 -2.21 0.62
CA VAL A 116 -5.73 -1.36 0.08
C VAL A 116 -6.18 -0.78 -1.26
N SER A 117 -5.89 0.50 -1.49
CA SER A 117 -6.16 1.14 -2.78
C SER A 117 -5.33 0.53 -3.91
N MET A 118 -5.82 0.64 -5.15
CA MET A 118 -5.13 0.07 -6.33
C MET A 118 -3.67 0.50 -6.51
N ASP A 119 -3.30 1.66 -5.97
CA ASP A 119 -1.94 2.21 -6.04
C ASP A 119 -1.10 1.92 -4.78
N GLY A 120 -1.65 1.22 -3.78
CA GLY A 120 -0.97 0.93 -2.51
C GLY A 120 -0.81 2.15 -1.60
N GLY A 121 -1.37 3.31 -1.95
CA GLY A 121 -1.16 4.56 -1.21
C GLY A 121 -1.99 4.69 0.07
N ILE A 122 -3.18 4.06 0.09
CA ILE A 122 -4.15 4.12 1.19
C ILE A 122 -4.46 2.71 1.67
N VAL A 123 -4.41 2.52 2.99
CA VAL A 123 -4.85 1.29 3.66
C VAL A 123 -5.98 1.62 4.62
N GLN A 124 -7.12 0.95 4.47
CA GLN A 124 -8.20 0.92 5.45
C GLN A 124 -8.04 -0.30 6.37
N LEU A 125 -8.15 -0.06 7.67
CA LEU A 125 -8.05 -1.05 8.74
C LEU A 125 -9.36 -1.02 9.53
N HIS A 126 -10.17 -2.06 9.40
CA HIS A 126 -11.48 -2.12 10.03
C HIS A 126 -11.59 -3.33 10.96
N PRO A 127 -11.60 -3.13 12.29
CA PRO A 127 -12.04 -4.18 13.20
C PRO A 127 -13.52 -4.49 12.91
N LEU A 128 -13.85 -5.74 12.58
CA LEU A 128 -15.18 -6.11 12.05
C LEU A 128 -16.37 -5.62 12.90
N SER A 129 -16.20 -5.58 14.22
CA SER A 129 -17.26 -5.17 15.17
C SER A 129 -17.37 -3.64 15.38
N SER A 130 -16.48 -2.85 14.80
CA SER A 130 -16.39 -1.41 15.03
C SER A 130 -17.21 -0.60 14.03
N GLU A 131 -17.88 0.46 14.49
CA GLU A 131 -18.50 1.45 13.59
C GLU A 131 -17.47 2.36 12.90
N ASN A 132 -16.23 2.34 13.39
CA ASN A 132 -15.11 3.15 12.89
C ASN A 132 -14.02 2.28 12.28
N MET A 133 -13.30 2.84 11.31
CA MET A 133 -12.07 2.28 10.76
C MET A 133 -10.90 3.24 10.96
N CYS A 134 -9.68 2.75 10.72
CA CYS A 134 -8.51 3.60 10.57
C CYS A 134 -8.09 3.67 9.10
N VAL A 135 -7.83 4.89 8.61
CA VAL A 135 -7.26 5.14 7.29
C VAL A 135 -5.81 5.52 7.45
N TYR A 136 -4.92 4.71 6.89
CA TYR A 136 -3.48 4.91 6.88
C TYR A 136 -3.02 5.36 5.50
N THR A 137 -2.31 6.49 5.46
CA THR A 137 -1.66 6.99 4.24
C THR A 137 -0.19 6.59 4.27
N VAL A 138 0.22 5.74 3.33
CA VAL A 138 1.53 5.07 3.34
C VAL A 138 2.69 6.06 3.19
N LEU A 139 2.58 6.95 2.19
CA LEU A 139 3.64 7.92 1.88
C LEU A 139 3.88 8.87 3.06
N ASP A 140 2.80 9.48 3.55
CA ASP A 140 2.85 10.50 4.60
C ASP A 140 3.03 9.92 6.01
N ASN A 141 2.87 8.59 6.15
CA ASN A 141 2.88 7.90 7.45
C ASN A 141 1.90 8.56 8.44
N THR A 142 0.66 8.77 8.00
CA THR A 142 -0.41 9.36 8.81
C THR A 142 -1.55 8.38 9.00
N LEU A 143 -2.15 8.39 10.18
CA LEU A 143 -3.28 7.53 10.52
C LEU A 143 -4.44 8.37 11.06
N LYS A 144 -5.64 8.11 10.55
CA LYS A 144 -6.87 8.78 10.98
C LYS A 144 -7.92 7.75 11.34
N LYS A 145 -8.60 7.92 12.48
CA LYS A 145 -9.81 7.17 12.80
C LYS A 145 -11.02 7.95 12.29
N ILE A 146 -11.85 7.26 11.51
CA ILE A 146 -13.08 7.80 10.91
C ILE A 146 -14.19 6.75 10.95
N ALA A 147 -15.45 7.16 10.70
CA ALA A 147 -16.54 6.20 10.53
C ALA A 147 -16.24 5.25 9.35
N TYR A 148 -16.62 3.98 9.49
CA TYR A 148 -16.39 2.98 8.46
C TYR A 148 -17.10 3.35 7.16
N THR A 149 -16.40 3.17 6.05
CA THR A 149 -16.95 3.27 4.69
C THR A 149 -16.14 2.35 3.81
N GLU A 150 -16.81 1.47 3.08
CA GLU A 150 -16.18 0.51 2.18
C GLU A 150 -15.31 1.22 1.13
N MET A 151 -14.13 0.69 0.87
CA MET A 151 -13.26 1.19 -0.19
C MET A 151 -13.85 0.91 -1.56
N GLU A 152 -13.97 1.93 -2.40
CA GLU A 152 -14.29 1.73 -3.80
C GLU A 152 -13.09 1.15 -4.56
N ASN A 153 -13.30 0.05 -5.28
CA ASN A 153 -12.29 -0.62 -6.11
C ASN A 153 -10.98 -0.97 -5.34
N PRO A 154 -11.05 -1.81 -4.29
CA PRO A 154 -9.87 -2.22 -3.55
C PRO A 154 -9.02 -3.21 -4.37
N PHE A 155 -7.71 -3.22 -4.08
CA PHE A 155 -6.73 -4.12 -4.71
C PHE A 155 -7.05 -5.61 -4.53
N ARG A 156 -7.87 -5.97 -3.53
CA ARG A 156 -8.30 -7.34 -3.27
C ARG A 156 -8.91 -8.04 -4.50
N GLY A 157 -9.46 -7.28 -5.45
CA GLY A 157 -9.96 -7.82 -6.72
C GLY A 157 -8.89 -8.37 -7.66
N GLU A 158 -7.61 -8.04 -7.46
CA GLU A 158 -6.47 -8.49 -8.28
C GLU A 158 -5.87 -9.83 -7.82
N PHE A 159 -6.35 -10.37 -6.71
CA PHE A 159 -5.82 -11.61 -6.16
C PHE A 159 -6.31 -12.84 -6.91
N VAL A 160 -5.40 -13.81 -7.04
CA VAL A 160 -5.72 -15.19 -7.43
C VAL A 160 -5.45 -16.14 -6.25
N PRO A 161 -6.18 -17.26 -6.14
CA PRO A 161 -5.90 -18.28 -5.14
C PRO A 161 -4.49 -18.84 -5.26
N ILE A 162 -3.79 -19.04 -4.14
CA ILE A 162 -2.41 -19.57 -4.17
C ILE A 162 -2.33 -21.00 -4.73
N GLU A 163 -3.38 -21.78 -4.51
CA GLU A 163 -3.53 -23.16 -4.99
C GLU A 163 -3.51 -23.29 -6.51
N ASP A 164 -3.87 -22.24 -7.25
CA ASP A 164 -3.79 -22.20 -8.70
C ASP A 164 -2.37 -21.88 -9.20
N VAL A 165 -1.50 -21.41 -8.31
CA VAL A 165 -0.16 -20.89 -8.64
C VAL A 165 0.95 -21.86 -8.26
N ILE A 166 0.83 -22.52 -7.10
CA ILE A 166 1.87 -23.41 -6.58
C ILE A 166 1.46 -24.88 -6.63
N ASN A 167 2.43 -25.74 -6.92
CA ASN A 167 2.25 -27.20 -6.79
C ASN A 167 2.94 -27.68 -5.50
N SER A 168 2.31 -27.42 -4.36
CA SER A 168 2.85 -27.76 -3.03
C SER A 168 1.80 -28.42 -2.16
N THR A 169 2.22 -29.41 -1.36
CA THR A 169 1.37 -30.03 -0.33
C THR A 169 1.40 -29.27 1.00
N LYS A 170 2.26 -28.25 1.14
CA LYS A 170 2.42 -27.44 2.35
C LYS A 170 1.78 -26.06 2.19
N LEU A 171 0.51 -26.01 1.80
CA LEU A 171 -0.19 -24.75 1.51
C LEU A 171 -0.17 -23.76 2.68
N GLY A 172 -0.15 -24.23 3.94
CA GLY A 172 -0.07 -23.38 5.12
C GLY A 172 1.22 -22.55 5.27
N ASN A 173 2.24 -22.81 4.44
CA ASN A 173 3.47 -22.01 4.41
C ASN A 173 3.41 -20.84 3.41
N TYR A 174 2.28 -20.64 2.72
CA TYR A 174 2.10 -19.63 1.68
C TYR A 174 0.89 -18.75 1.98
N SER A 175 0.95 -17.47 1.59
CA SER A 175 -0.25 -16.61 1.68
C SER A 175 -1.40 -17.25 0.90
N HIS A 176 -2.63 -17.10 1.38
CA HIS A 176 -3.83 -17.65 0.70
C HIS A 176 -3.99 -17.15 -0.74
N HIS A 177 -3.44 -15.98 -1.03
CA HIS A 177 -3.53 -15.33 -2.32
C HIS A 177 -2.15 -15.03 -2.91
N ALA A 178 -2.14 -14.90 -4.23
CA ALA A 178 -1.03 -14.38 -5.02
C ALA A 178 -1.52 -13.25 -5.94
N VAL A 179 -0.58 -12.46 -6.47
CA VAL A 179 -0.83 -11.44 -7.50
C VAL A 179 -0.24 -11.93 -8.82
N HIS A 180 -1.02 -11.86 -9.90
CA HIS A 180 -0.53 -12.12 -11.26
C HIS A 180 -0.10 -10.80 -11.91
N PHE A 181 1.12 -10.75 -12.43
CA PHE A 181 1.70 -9.57 -13.06
C PHE A 181 1.60 -9.65 -14.59
N ASP A 182 1.61 -8.51 -15.27
CA ASP A 182 1.63 -8.41 -16.74
C ASP A 182 2.83 -9.14 -17.39
N THR A 183 3.90 -9.36 -16.62
CA THR A 183 5.06 -10.15 -17.03
C THR A 183 4.77 -11.66 -17.12
N GLY A 184 3.59 -12.10 -16.68
CA GLY A 184 3.22 -13.52 -16.53
C GLY A 184 3.75 -14.16 -15.24
N GLU A 185 4.37 -13.38 -14.38
CA GLU A 185 4.90 -13.86 -13.10
C GLU A 185 3.84 -13.75 -12.00
N TYR A 186 3.98 -14.58 -10.96
CA TYR A 186 3.19 -14.47 -9.75
C TYR A 186 4.03 -13.95 -8.59
N GLY A 187 3.38 -13.18 -7.71
CA GLY A 187 3.93 -12.68 -6.45
C GLY A 187 3.12 -13.18 -5.24
N TYR A 188 3.79 -13.73 -4.22
CA TYR A 188 3.14 -14.25 -3.00
C TYR A 188 4.07 -14.25 -1.80
N LEU A 189 3.54 -14.43 -0.59
CA LEU A 189 4.33 -14.61 0.62
C LEU A 189 4.59 -16.09 0.90
N HIS A 190 5.75 -16.40 1.45
CA HIS A 190 6.15 -17.75 1.82
C HIS A 190 7.05 -17.73 3.07
N THR A 191 6.89 -18.72 3.93
CA THR A 191 7.78 -18.98 5.07
C THR A 191 8.32 -20.42 5.03
N GLU A 192 9.62 -20.58 5.26
CA GLU A 192 10.26 -21.90 5.25
C GLU A 192 9.94 -22.71 6.52
N ASP A 193 10.02 -22.07 7.69
CA ASP A 193 9.93 -22.73 8.99
C ASP A 193 8.78 -22.22 9.88
N GLY A 194 7.93 -21.33 9.37
CA GLY A 194 6.79 -20.77 10.09
C GLY A 194 7.15 -19.63 11.05
N THR A 195 8.40 -19.18 11.07
CA THR A 195 8.83 -18.01 11.85
C THR A 195 8.75 -16.72 11.03
N ILE A 196 8.62 -15.58 11.72
CA ILE A 196 8.65 -14.24 11.11
C ILE A 196 9.97 -14.03 10.37
N GLY A 197 11.09 -14.48 10.96
CA GLY A 197 12.43 -14.33 10.38
C GLY A 197 12.66 -15.12 9.09
N ALA A 198 11.84 -16.14 8.83
CA ALA A 198 11.88 -16.90 7.58
C ALA A 198 10.85 -16.40 6.54
N LEU A 199 10.11 -15.33 6.84
CA LEU A 199 9.14 -14.77 5.91
C LEU A 199 9.85 -14.12 4.71
N SER A 200 9.37 -14.50 3.53
CA SER A 200 9.84 -13.99 2.26
C SER A 200 8.67 -13.59 1.37
N TYR A 201 8.89 -12.59 0.54
CA TYR A 201 8.06 -12.36 -0.64
C TYR A 201 8.74 -13.02 -1.84
N VAL A 202 8.00 -13.81 -2.60
CA VAL A 202 8.48 -14.49 -3.80
C VAL A 202 7.83 -13.84 -5.00
N ARG A 203 8.62 -13.48 -6.02
CA ARG A 203 8.15 -13.04 -7.33
C ARG A 203 8.94 -13.72 -8.44
N GLY A 204 8.25 -14.52 -9.25
CA GLY A 204 8.90 -15.33 -10.27
C GLY A 204 9.99 -16.23 -9.67
N LYS A 205 11.25 -16.00 -10.03
CA LYS A 205 12.42 -16.74 -9.48
C LYS A 205 13.12 -16.03 -8.31
N MET A 206 12.67 -14.82 -7.97
CA MET A 206 13.29 -13.99 -6.93
C MET A 206 12.58 -14.22 -5.59
N ALA A 207 13.35 -14.35 -4.52
CA ALA A 207 12.85 -14.35 -3.16
C ALA A 207 13.49 -13.20 -2.38
N TYR A 208 12.65 -12.41 -1.73
CA TYR A 208 13.02 -11.24 -0.94
C TYR A 208 12.81 -11.58 0.53
N ALA A 209 13.90 -11.76 1.27
CA ALA A 209 13.83 -11.89 2.72
C ALA A 209 13.32 -10.58 3.32
N ILE A 210 12.23 -10.65 4.09
CA ILE A 210 11.52 -9.46 4.56
C ILE A 210 12.13 -8.95 5.86
N PHE A 211 12.34 -9.85 6.81
CA PHE A 211 12.88 -9.54 8.14
C PHE A 211 14.32 -10.05 8.22
N GLU A 212 15.28 -9.15 7.99
CA GLU A 212 16.69 -9.49 8.13
C GLU A 212 17.02 -9.81 9.61
N LYS A 213 17.75 -10.91 9.83
CA LYS A 213 18.40 -11.17 11.13
C LYS A 213 19.49 -10.10 11.32
N LYS A 214 19.33 -9.27 12.36
CA LYS A 214 20.36 -8.31 12.78
C LYS A 214 21.56 -9.02 13.39
#